data_AF-A0A7S2UXR2-F1
#
_entry.id   AF-A0A7S2UXR2-F1
#
_cell.length_a   1.000
_cell.length_b   1.000
_cell.length_c   1.000
_cell.angle_alpha   90.00
_cell.angle_beta   90.00
_cell.angle_gamma   90.00
#
_symmetry.space_group_name_H-M   'P 1'
#
loop_
_entity.id
_entity.type
_entity.pdbx_description
1 polymer ?
#
loop_
_entity_poly.entity_id
_entity_poly.type
_entity_poly.pdbx_seq_one_letter_code
_entity_poly.pdbx_strand_id
1 'polypeptide(L)'
;EVRDLDFLSSTFGGMLPGAGSYVGDVPVPQLEVVVSDPLEACGPLLNMDKVKGKAVVVKRGGGCTFGDKAVNVQDAGGRMVIVVDNTPSALQNIAASSEQSTNLVIPAVMVTQLAGDWLIKEASSSLAKAQPITLKLDPANEVAYRWMELATVQWPDDEIQRRILSRRLKEANRGAPDRLDWLDMMEAGAGVQVGGEKEESGVKSEL
;
A
#
# COMPACT_ATOMS: atom_id res chain seq x y z
N GLU A 1 -5.19 -18.98 8.67
CA GLU A 1 -4.55 -18.09 9.67
C GLU A 1 -5.00 -16.67 9.39
N VAL A 2 -5.18 -15.83 10.41
CA VAL A 2 -5.59 -14.42 10.24
C VAL A 2 -4.33 -13.57 10.40
N ARG A 3 -4.09 -12.66 9.45
CA ARG A 3 -3.02 -11.66 9.53
C ARG A 3 -3.65 -10.28 9.41
N ASP A 4 -3.40 -9.43 10.41
CA ASP A 4 -3.83 -8.05 10.40
C ASP A 4 -2.82 -7.22 9.60
N LEU A 5 -3.33 -6.40 8.69
CA LEU A 5 -2.53 -5.49 7.87
C LEU A 5 -3.00 -4.05 8.11
N ASP A 6 -2.06 -3.15 8.35
CA ASP A 6 -2.34 -1.73 8.39
C ASP A 6 -2.59 -1.24 6.96
N PHE A 7 -3.64 -0.46 6.78
CA PHE A 7 -3.96 0.18 5.51
C PHE A 7 -4.37 1.63 5.72
N LEU A 8 -4.24 2.44 4.67
CA LEU A 8 -4.83 3.77 4.59
C LEU A 8 -5.79 3.88 3.42
N SER A 9 -6.93 4.52 3.63
CA SER A 9 -7.93 4.75 2.57
C SER A 9 -7.45 5.80 1.57
N SER A 10 -7.80 5.62 0.30
CA SER A 10 -7.67 6.67 -0.71
C SER A 10 -8.58 7.87 -0.42
N THR A 11 -8.25 9.02 -1.02
CA THR A 11 -9.14 10.20 -1.04
C THR A 11 -10.13 10.20 -2.21
N PHE A 12 -10.19 9.10 -2.96
CA PHE A 12 -11.05 8.87 -4.12
C PHE A 12 -11.74 7.51 -3.99
N GLY A 13 -12.70 7.23 -4.86
CA GLY A 13 -13.40 5.94 -4.87
C GLY A 13 -14.60 5.90 -3.93
N GLY A 14 -15.18 4.71 -3.83
CA GLY A 14 -16.29 4.45 -2.92
C GLY A 14 -15.85 4.46 -1.45
N MET A 15 -16.83 4.64 -0.56
CA MET A 15 -16.59 4.50 0.88
C MET A 15 -16.06 3.10 1.20
N LEU A 16 -15.13 3.03 2.16
CA LEU A 16 -14.78 1.74 2.71
C LEU A 16 -15.99 1.15 3.42
N PRO A 17 -16.34 -0.08 3.11
CA PRO A 17 -17.46 -0.74 3.74
C PRO A 17 -17.07 -1.08 5.19
N GLY A 18 -17.93 -0.74 6.15
CA GLY A 18 -17.73 -1.14 7.55
C GLY A 18 -18.05 -2.62 7.80
N ALA A 19 -17.86 -3.07 9.05
CA ALA A 19 -18.35 -4.37 9.48
C ALA A 19 -19.87 -4.46 9.29
N GLY A 20 -20.34 -5.41 8.48
CA GLY A 20 -21.75 -5.55 8.11
C GLY A 20 -22.19 -4.73 6.89
N SER A 21 -21.28 -3.99 6.25
CA SER A 21 -21.53 -3.30 4.99
C SER A 21 -21.19 -4.18 3.77
N TYR A 22 -21.63 -3.72 2.60
CA TYR A 22 -21.43 -4.37 1.31
C TYR A 22 -20.53 -3.51 0.42
N VAL A 23 -19.77 -4.14 -0.48
CA VAL A 23 -19.13 -3.47 -1.64
C VAL A 23 -19.96 -3.78 -2.87
N GLY A 24 -20.83 -2.85 -3.27
CA GLY A 24 -21.92 -3.19 -4.18
C GLY A 24 -22.86 -4.20 -3.53
N ASP A 25 -23.00 -5.39 -4.12
CA ASP A 25 -23.84 -6.48 -3.60
C ASP A 25 -23.07 -7.55 -2.81
N VAL A 26 -21.76 -7.37 -2.59
CA VAL A 26 -20.90 -8.37 -1.94
C VAL A 26 -20.69 -8.00 -0.46
N PRO A 27 -21.04 -8.88 0.50
CA PRO A 27 -20.66 -8.68 1.89
C PRO A 27 -19.13 -8.63 2.01
N VAL A 28 -18.59 -7.60 2.69
CA VAL A 28 -17.14 -7.45 2.91
C VAL A 28 -16.44 -8.72 3.40
N PRO A 29 -17.00 -9.48 4.36
CA PRO A 29 -16.35 -10.69 4.88
C PRO A 29 -16.14 -11.79 3.84
N GLN A 30 -16.66 -11.63 2.62
CA GLN A 30 -16.57 -12.57 1.52
C GLN A 30 -15.80 -12.02 0.31
N LEU A 31 -15.18 -10.84 0.45
CA LEU A 31 -14.45 -10.24 -0.66
C LEU A 31 -13.10 -10.96 -0.82
N GLU A 32 -13.06 -11.87 -1.78
CA GLU A 32 -11.84 -12.60 -2.14
C GLU A 32 -10.77 -11.64 -2.69
N VAL A 33 -9.51 -11.93 -2.39
CA VAL A 33 -8.34 -11.18 -2.85
C VAL A 33 -7.75 -11.88 -4.07
N VAL A 34 -7.53 -11.12 -5.14
CA VAL A 34 -6.87 -11.58 -6.36
C VAL A 34 -5.82 -10.56 -6.79
N VAL A 35 -4.71 -11.05 -7.35
CA VAL A 35 -3.66 -10.20 -7.91
C VAL A 35 -4.00 -9.84 -9.36
N SER A 36 -3.84 -8.57 -9.74
CA SER A 36 -4.04 -8.14 -11.13
C SER A 36 -2.97 -8.71 -12.06
N ASP A 37 -3.31 -8.85 -13.34
CA ASP A 37 -2.35 -9.18 -14.39
C ASP A 37 -2.54 -8.20 -15.56
N PRO A 38 -1.60 -7.29 -15.86
CA PRO A 38 -0.33 -7.09 -15.17
C PRO A 38 -0.47 -6.57 -13.73
N LEU A 39 0.56 -6.79 -12.91
CA LEU A 39 0.53 -6.43 -11.48
C LEU A 39 0.39 -4.92 -11.25
N GLU A 40 0.93 -4.09 -12.14
CA GLU A 40 0.88 -2.64 -12.02
C GLU A 40 -0.47 -2.06 -12.49
N ALA A 41 -1.31 -2.82 -13.19
CA ALA A 41 -2.62 -2.39 -13.68
C ALA A 41 -2.59 -1.04 -14.43
N CYS A 42 -1.54 -0.76 -15.21
CA CYS A 42 -1.43 0.47 -16.01
C CYS A 42 -2.13 0.40 -17.38
N GLY A 43 -2.86 -0.68 -17.64
CA GLY A 43 -3.73 -0.86 -18.80
C GLY A 43 -4.77 -1.95 -18.52
N PRO A 44 -5.50 -2.42 -19.54
CA PRO A 44 -6.50 -3.46 -19.39
C PRO A 44 -5.96 -4.72 -18.71
N LEU A 45 -6.71 -5.26 -17.75
CA LEU A 45 -6.32 -6.49 -17.07
C LEU A 45 -6.56 -7.71 -17.97
N LEU A 46 -5.58 -8.61 -18.03
CA LEU A 46 -5.62 -9.85 -18.80
C LEU A 46 -6.42 -10.96 -18.09
N ASN A 47 -6.65 -10.81 -16.79
CA ASN A 47 -7.33 -11.78 -15.94
C ASN A 47 -8.72 -11.33 -15.47
N MET A 48 -9.48 -10.63 -16.33
CA MET A 48 -10.83 -10.08 -16.04
C MET A 48 -11.76 -11.09 -15.34
N ASP A 49 -11.81 -12.34 -15.83
CA ASP A 49 -12.65 -13.39 -15.26
C ASP A 49 -12.32 -13.73 -13.81
N LYS A 50 -11.07 -13.51 -13.39
CA LYS A 50 -10.61 -13.77 -12.01
C LYS A 50 -10.84 -12.57 -11.10
N VAL A 51 -10.82 -11.35 -11.62
CA VAL A 51 -10.93 -10.11 -10.82
C VAL A 51 -12.37 -9.66 -10.61
N LYS A 52 -13.29 -10.05 -11.49
CA LYS A 52 -14.70 -9.64 -11.42
C LYS A 52 -15.31 -9.99 -10.06
N GLY A 53 -15.84 -8.98 -9.37
CA GLY A 53 -16.49 -9.15 -8.06
C GLY A 53 -15.53 -9.18 -6.86
N LYS A 54 -14.22 -9.00 -7.05
CA LYS A 54 -13.19 -9.25 -6.02
C LYS A 54 -12.40 -8.00 -5.63
N ALA A 55 -11.63 -8.10 -4.54
CA ALA A 55 -10.60 -7.12 -4.20
C ALA A 55 -9.34 -7.41 -5.00
N VAL A 56 -8.84 -6.40 -5.71
CA VAL A 56 -7.73 -6.56 -6.65
C VAL A 56 -6.49 -5.90 -6.10
N VAL A 57 -5.44 -6.69 -5.92
CA VAL A 57 -4.12 -6.24 -5.51
C VAL A 57 -3.36 -5.75 -6.74
N VAL A 58 -2.88 -4.51 -6.68
CA VAL A 58 -2.06 -3.88 -7.71
C VAL A 58 -0.79 -3.30 -7.08
N LYS A 59 0.31 -3.19 -7.83
CA LYS A 59 1.56 -2.61 -7.33
C LYS A 59 1.76 -1.17 -7.83
N ARG A 60 2.28 -0.31 -6.96
CA ARG A 60 2.74 1.04 -7.32
C ARG A 60 3.91 0.94 -8.31
N GLY A 61 3.93 1.86 -9.29
CA GLY A 61 4.90 1.87 -10.39
C GLY A 61 4.23 1.67 -11.74
N GLY A 62 5.02 1.33 -12.76
CA GLY A 62 4.54 1.06 -14.13
C GLY A 62 4.20 2.30 -14.97
N GLY A 63 4.46 3.51 -14.45
CA GLY A 63 4.29 4.76 -15.22
C GLY A 63 2.87 5.33 -15.28
N CYS A 64 1.94 4.81 -14.46
CA CYS A 64 0.56 5.31 -14.38
C CYS A 64 0.20 5.80 -12.97
N THR A 65 -0.87 6.59 -12.86
CA THR A 65 -1.35 7.15 -11.59
C THR A 65 -2.13 6.12 -10.77
N PHE A 66 -2.36 6.38 -9.48
CA PHE A 66 -3.23 5.53 -8.65
C PHE A 66 -4.68 5.51 -9.16
N GLY A 67 -5.15 6.62 -9.72
CA GLY A 67 -6.44 6.71 -10.39
C GLY A 67 -6.53 5.78 -11.60
N ASP A 68 -5.50 5.74 -12.45
CA ASP A 68 -5.48 4.87 -13.63
C ASP A 68 -5.58 3.39 -13.24
N LYS A 69 -4.85 2.99 -12.18
CA LYS A 69 -4.92 1.63 -11.63
C LYS A 69 -6.35 1.29 -11.20
N ALA A 70 -6.99 2.21 -10.48
CA ALA A 70 -8.35 2.00 -10.01
C ALA A 70 -9.38 1.97 -11.15
N VAL A 71 -9.20 2.78 -12.19
CA VAL A 71 -10.05 2.75 -13.39
C VAL A 71 -9.94 1.39 -14.07
N ASN A 72 -8.72 0.91 -14.33
CA ASN A 72 -8.51 -0.39 -14.98
C ASN A 72 -9.08 -1.56 -14.17
N VAL A 73 -8.99 -1.51 -12.84
CA VAL A 73 -9.62 -2.50 -11.95
C VAL A 73 -11.14 -2.42 -12.01
N GLN A 74 -11.71 -1.20 -11.96
CA GLN A 74 -13.15 -0.98 -12.02
C GLN A 74 -13.74 -1.47 -13.35
N ASP A 75 -13.07 -1.16 -14.46
CA ASP A 75 -13.48 -1.56 -15.81
C ASP A 75 -13.39 -3.08 -16.00
N ALA A 76 -12.44 -3.74 -15.32
CA ALA A 76 -12.37 -5.21 -15.26
C ALA A 76 -13.43 -5.85 -14.35
N GLY A 77 -14.28 -5.03 -13.70
CA GLY A 77 -15.33 -5.49 -12.79
C GLY A 77 -14.85 -5.81 -11.37
N GLY A 78 -13.63 -5.40 -11.01
CA GLY A 78 -13.14 -5.43 -9.63
C GLY A 78 -14.00 -4.56 -8.73
N ARG A 79 -14.01 -4.88 -7.44
CA ARG A 79 -14.88 -4.20 -6.45
C ARG A 79 -14.09 -3.37 -5.44
N MET A 80 -12.81 -3.62 -5.30
CA MET A 80 -11.92 -2.85 -4.43
C MET A 80 -10.51 -2.91 -4.98
N VAL A 81 -9.73 -1.85 -4.77
CA VAL A 81 -8.31 -1.82 -5.12
C VAL A 81 -7.47 -1.84 -3.84
N ILE A 82 -6.51 -2.74 -3.77
CA ILE A 82 -5.44 -2.73 -2.76
C ILE A 82 -4.15 -2.36 -3.48
N VAL A 83 -3.67 -1.15 -3.26
CA VAL A 83 -2.41 -0.67 -3.81
C VAL A 83 -1.28 -1.05 -2.88
N VAL A 84 -0.36 -1.88 -3.36
CA VAL A 84 0.90 -2.19 -2.68
C VAL A 84 1.89 -1.08 -2.97
N ASP A 85 2.35 -0.41 -1.92
CA ASP A 85 3.43 0.56 -2.07
C ASP A 85 4.73 -0.11 -2.51
N ASN A 86 5.60 0.64 -3.19
CA ASN A 86 6.90 0.14 -3.64
C ASN A 86 8.09 0.94 -3.09
N THR A 87 7.81 1.86 -2.18
CA THR A 87 8.81 2.69 -1.51
C THR A 87 8.96 2.30 -0.04
N PRO A 88 10.14 2.50 0.58
CA PRO A 88 10.35 2.27 2.02
C PRO A 88 9.77 3.40 2.88
N SER A 89 8.83 4.20 2.37
CA SER A 89 8.21 5.30 3.12
C SER A 89 7.21 4.77 4.14
N ALA A 90 6.96 5.58 5.17
CA ALA A 90 5.78 5.40 6.01
C ALA A 90 4.52 5.37 5.14
N LEU A 91 3.51 4.61 5.55
CA LEU A 91 2.26 4.49 4.82
C LEU A 91 1.57 5.86 4.67
N GLN A 92 1.06 6.15 3.47
CA GLN A 92 0.43 7.45 3.15
C GLN A 92 -0.90 7.25 2.43
N ASN A 93 -1.78 8.24 2.53
CA ASN A 93 -2.99 8.29 1.71
C ASN A 93 -2.63 8.53 0.25
N ILE A 94 -3.41 7.92 -0.65
CA ILE A 94 -3.28 8.11 -2.09
C ILE A 94 -4.42 8.94 -2.65
N ALA A 95 -4.11 9.73 -3.68
CA ALA A 95 -5.06 10.58 -4.39
C ALA A 95 -5.11 10.23 -5.89
N ALA A 96 -6.20 10.63 -6.53
CA ALA A 96 -6.39 10.59 -7.98
C ALA A 96 -6.68 12.00 -8.48
N SER A 97 -6.68 12.20 -9.81
CA SER A 97 -7.12 13.48 -10.37
C SER A 97 -8.59 13.75 -10.04
N SER A 98 -9.02 15.01 -10.10
CA SER A 98 -10.44 15.38 -9.88
C SER A 98 -11.37 14.72 -10.89
N GLU A 99 -10.93 14.62 -12.16
CA GLU A 99 -11.66 13.95 -13.23
C GLU A 99 -11.86 12.46 -12.94
N GLN A 100 -10.78 11.75 -12.59
CA GLN A 100 -10.85 10.32 -12.23
C GLN A 100 -11.73 10.10 -10.99
N SER A 101 -11.58 10.95 -9.98
CA SER A 101 -12.31 10.83 -8.70
C SER A 101 -13.82 10.93 -8.86
N THR A 102 -14.30 11.58 -9.93
CA THR A 102 -15.74 11.70 -10.21
C THR A 102 -16.37 10.37 -10.66
N ASN A 103 -15.58 9.51 -11.31
CA ASN A 103 -16.06 8.27 -11.93
C ASN A 103 -15.63 6.99 -11.18
N LEU A 104 -14.67 7.11 -10.26
CA LEU A 104 -14.24 6.00 -9.41
C LEU A 104 -15.24 5.79 -8.27
N VAL A 105 -15.91 4.65 -8.28
CA VAL A 105 -16.92 4.26 -7.27
C VAL A 105 -16.50 3.05 -6.45
N ILE A 106 -15.43 2.34 -6.84
CA ILE A 106 -14.86 1.26 -6.03
C ILE A 106 -13.94 1.84 -4.95
N PRO A 107 -13.97 1.33 -3.71
CA PRO A 107 -13.02 1.74 -2.67
C PRO A 107 -11.58 1.38 -3.06
N ALA A 108 -10.63 2.21 -2.64
CA ALA A 108 -9.21 1.90 -2.73
C ALA A 108 -8.51 2.11 -1.39
N VAL A 109 -7.52 1.27 -1.11
CA VAL A 109 -6.62 1.40 0.03
C VAL A 109 -5.19 1.22 -0.43
N MET A 110 -4.26 1.76 0.36
CA MET A 110 -2.84 1.46 0.24
C MET A 110 -2.38 0.63 1.44
N VAL A 111 -1.49 -0.33 1.18
CA VAL A 111 -0.73 -1.09 2.18
C VAL A 111 0.77 -0.89 1.96
N THR A 112 1.58 -1.19 2.98
CA THR A 112 3.04 -1.09 2.89
C THR A 112 3.60 -2.09 1.89
N GLN A 113 4.86 -1.88 1.46
CA GLN A 113 5.56 -2.82 0.58
C GLN A 113 5.62 -4.24 1.17
N LEU A 114 6.01 -4.38 2.44
CA LEU A 114 6.16 -5.70 3.08
C LEU A 114 4.81 -6.42 3.27
N ALA A 115 3.77 -5.69 3.70
CA ALA A 115 2.42 -6.22 3.81
C ALA A 115 1.89 -6.68 2.45
N GLY A 116 2.09 -5.86 1.42
CA GLY A 116 1.64 -6.14 0.07
C GLY A 116 2.39 -7.28 -0.61
N ASP A 117 3.71 -7.39 -0.43
CA ASP A 117 4.50 -8.49 -0.96
C ASP A 117 4.09 -9.83 -0.32
N TRP A 118 3.78 -9.84 0.98
CA TRP A 118 3.15 -11.00 1.64
C TRP A 118 1.78 -11.32 1.00
N LEU A 119 0.92 -10.32 0.84
CA LEU A 119 -0.42 -10.52 0.28
C LEU A 119 -0.37 -11.06 -1.16
N ILE A 120 0.52 -10.53 -2.00
CA ILE A 120 0.74 -11.00 -3.38
C ILE A 120 1.20 -12.45 -3.38
N LYS A 121 2.18 -12.79 -2.53
CA LYS A 121 2.71 -14.15 -2.42
C LYS A 121 1.61 -15.14 -2.03
N GLU A 122 0.86 -14.82 -0.98
CA GLU A 122 -0.20 -15.70 -0.49
C GLU A 122 -1.31 -15.84 -1.54
N ALA A 123 -1.79 -14.74 -2.12
CA ALA A 123 -2.87 -14.74 -3.12
C ALA A 123 -2.48 -15.43 -4.44
N SER A 124 -1.18 -15.48 -4.76
CA SER A 124 -0.66 -16.15 -5.96
C SER A 124 -0.32 -17.63 -5.73
N SER A 125 -0.32 -18.09 -4.48
CA SER A 125 0.08 -19.45 -4.12
C SER A 125 -0.91 -20.50 -4.62
N SER A 126 -0.45 -21.75 -4.76
CA SER A 126 -1.34 -22.88 -5.05
C SER A 126 -2.31 -23.17 -3.90
N LEU A 127 -1.95 -22.79 -2.67
CA LEU A 127 -2.82 -22.87 -1.49
C LEU A 127 -3.99 -21.89 -1.60
N ALA A 128 -3.77 -20.67 -2.07
CA ALA A 128 -4.85 -19.70 -2.30
C ALA A 128 -5.86 -20.16 -3.37
N LYS A 129 -5.42 -20.98 -4.34
CA LYS A 129 -6.34 -21.62 -5.30
C LYS A 129 -7.26 -22.67 -4.63
N ALA A 130 -6.82 -23.26 -3.51
CA ALA A 130 -7.60 -24.23 -2.74
C ALA A 130 -8.42 -23.56 -1.62
N GLN A 131 -7.93 -22.46 -1.04
CA GLN A 131 -8.60 -21.66 -0.01
C GLN A 131 -8.38 -20.17 -0.32
N PRO A 132 -9.39 -19.47 -0.88
CA PRO A 132 -9.26 -18.06 -1.20
C PRO A 132 -8.96 -17.21 0.03
N ILE A 133 -8.09 -16.22 -0.14
CA ILE A 133 -7.88 -15.19 0.89
C ILE A 133 -9.08 -14.26 0.85
N THR A 134 -9.74 -14.09 1.99
CA THR A 134 -10.87 -13.16 2.14
C THR A 134 -10.47 -12.00 3.03
N LEU A 135 -10.97 -10.80 2.73
CA LEU A 135 -10.75 -9.62 3.55
C LEU A 135 -11.79 -9.47 4.65
N LYS A 136 -11.34 -8.93 5.77
CA LYS A 136 -12.20 -8.24 6.74
C LYS A 136 -11.66 -6.83 6.89
N LEU A 137 -12.49 -5.83 6.62
CA LEU A 137 -12.12 -4.43 6.82
C LEU A 137 -12.58 -3.97 8.20
N ASP A 138 -11.65 -3.44 8.97
CA ASP A 138 -11.88 -2.86 10.29
C ASP A 138 -11.25 -1.45 10.32
N PRO A 139 -11.92 -0.46 9.69
CA PRO A 139 -11.34 0.87 9.54
C PRO A 139 -11.27 1.58 10.90
N ALA A 140 -10.06 1.97 11.30
CA ALA A 140 -9.82 2.70 12.53
C ALA A 140 -8.89 3.90 12.27
N ASN A 141 -9.35 5.11 12.60
CA ASN A 141 -8.58 6.34 12.38
C ASN A 141 -7.24 6.36 13.14
N GLU A 142 -7.12 5.59 14.22
CA GLU A 142 -5.88 5.46 14.98
C GLU A 142 -4.71 4.93 14.15
N VAL A 143 -4.97 4.06 13.16
CA VAL A 143 -3.92 3.55 12.25
C VAL A 143 -3.29 4.70 11.48
N ALA A 144 -4.11 5.62 10.96
CA ALA A 144 -3.63 6.80 10.23
C ALA A 144 -2.79 7.72 11.12
N TYR A 145 -3.22 7.99 12.35
CA TYR A 145 -2.44 8.83 13.27
C TYR A 145 -1.09 8.20 13.63
N ARG A 146 -1.02 6.89 13.81
CA ARG A 146 0.24 6.18 14.09
C ARG A 146 1.21 6.26 12.92
N TRP A 147 0.73 6.05 11.70
CA TRP A 147 1.58 6.21 10.51
C TRP A 147 2.01 7.66 10.29
N MET A 148 1.16 8.64 10.59
CA MET A 148 1.52 10.05 10.56
C MET A 148 2.62 10.38 11.57
N GLU A 149 2.53 9.88 12.82
CA GLU A 149 3.60 10.03 13.81
C GLU A 149 4.93 9.46 13.27
N LEU A 150 4.91 8.23 12.75
CA LEU A 150 6.08 7.57 12.19
C LEU A 150 6.67 8.30 10.97
N ALA A 151 5.82 8.87 10.11
CA ALA A 151 6.24 9.62 8.93
C ALA A 151 7.00 10.92 9.26
N THR A 152 6.79 11.48 10.47
CA THR A 152 7.46 12.71 10.92
C THR A 152 8.79 12.46 11.63
N VAL A 153 9.13 11.20 11.88
CA VAL A 153 10.37 10.83 12.57
C VAL A 153 11.57 11.21 11.72
N GLN A 154 12.46 12.02 12.31
CA GLN A 154 13.79 12.27 11.76
C GLN A 154 14.73 11.13 12.17
N TRP A 155 15.13 10.33 11.19
CA TRP A 155 15.99 9.17 11.42
C TRP A 155 17.46 9.60 11.51
N PRO A 156 18.19 9.22 12.59
CA PRO A 156 19.61 9.53 12.72
C PRO A 156 20.46 8.78 11.70
N ASP A 157 21.49 9.46 11.16
CA ASP A 157 22.53 8.82 10.35
C ASP A 157 23.37 7.85 11.19
N ASP A 158 23.68 8.21 12.44
CA ASP A 158 24.41 7.35 13.37
C ASP A 158 23.62 6.07 13.67
N GLU A 159 24.25 4.93 13.40
CA GLU A 159 23.61 3.62 13.51
C GLU A 159 23.16 3.31 14.94
N ILE A 160 23.95 3.67 15.95
CA ILE A 160 23.62 3.41 17.35
C ILE A 160 22.40 4.25 17.76
N GLN A 161 22.40 5.54 17.42
CA GLN A 161 21.24 6.41 17.67
C GLN A 161 20.00 5.91 16.94
N ARG A 162 20.14 5.44 15.70
CA ARG A 162 19.04 4.88 14.90
C ARG A 162 18.45 3.63 15.54
N ARG A 163 19.30 2.71 16.01
CA ARG A 163 18.89 1.50 16.74
C ARG A 163 18.20 1.83 18.07
N ILE A 164 18.69 2.83 18.81
CA ILE A 164 18.06 3.31 20.05
C ILE A 164 16.67 3.89 19.77
N LEU A 165 16.55 4.73 18.73
CA LEU A 165 15.27 5.32 18.31
C LEU A 165 14.29 4.23 17.87
N SER A 166 14.71 3.34 16.98
CA SER A 166 13.91 2.21 16.49
C SER A 166 13.35 1.38 17.65
N ARG A 167 14.18 1.02 18.64
CA ARG A 167 13.72 0.28 19.82
C ARG A 167 12.58 0.98 20.57
N ARG A 168 12.66 2.30 20.73
CA ARG A 168 11.60 3.10 21.40
C ARG A 168 10.32 3.13 20.57
N LEU A 169 10.44 3.32 19.27
CA LEU A 169 9.30 3.35 18.35
C LEU A 169 8.61 1.98 18.25
N LYS A 170 9.38 0.90 18.24
CA LYS A 170 8.86 -0.48 18.25
C LYS A 170 8.08 -0.76 19.53
N GLU A 171 8.56 -0.28 20.67
CA GLU A 171 7.83 -0.39 21.93
C GLU A 171 6.50 0.37 21.89
N ALA A 172 6.50 1.60 21.36
CA ALA A 172 5.28 2.41 21.20
C ALA A 172 4.27 1.83 20.19
N ASN A 173 4.73 0.98 19.27
CA ASN A 173 3.92 0.32 18.23
C ASN A 173 3.80 -1.20 18.47
N ARG A 174 3.99 -1.66 19.70
CA ARG A 174 3.85 -3.07 20.05
C ARG A 174 2.45 -3.58 19.65
N GLY A 175 2.42 -4.77 19.05
CA GLY A 175 1.17 -5.39 18.58
C GLY A 175 0.74 -4.96 17.18
N ALA A 176 1.55 -4.18 16.46
CA ALA A 176 1.29 -3.78 15.08
C ALA A 176 2.38 -4.30 14.13
N PRO A 177 2.25 -5.54 13.61
CA PRO A 177 3.29 -6.20 12.81
C PRO A 177 3.82 -5.34 11.66
N ASP A 178 2.93 -4.71 10.88
CA ASP A 178 3.33 -3.92 9.72
C ASP A 178 4.17 -2.69 10.08
N ARG A 179 3.87 -2.05 11.23
CA ARG A 179 4.67 -0.93 11.74
C ARG A 179 6.01 -1.40 12.27
N LEU A 180 6.07 -2.58 12.91
CA LEU A 180 7.32 -3.17 13.38
C LEU A 180 8.23 -3.56 12.21
N ASP A 181 7.67 -4.21 11.19
CA ASP A 181 8.34 -4.59 9.95
C ASP A 181 8.92 -3.36 9.23
N TRP A 182 8.16 -2.25 9.16
CA TRP A 182 8.66 -0.99 8.60
C TRP A 182 9.78 -0.37 9.46
N LEU A 183 9.64 -0.38 10.79
CA LEU A 183 10.68 0.11 11.70
C LEU A 183 11.98 -0.69 11.59
N ASP A 184 11.91 -1.99 11.33
CA ASP A 184 13.06 -2.83 11.01
C ASP A 184 13.77 -2.38 9.72
N MET A 185 13.02 -2.06 8.66
CA MET A 185 13.58 -1.52 7.42
C MET A 185 14.30 -0.17 7.64
N MET A 186 13.67 0.74 8.39
CA MET A 186 14.25 2.06 8.67
C MET A 186 15.49 1.98 9.56
N GLU A 187 15.50 1.08 10.54
CA GLU A 187 16.69 0.77 11.35
C GLU A 187 17.85 0.28 10.47
N ALA A 188 17.56 -0.59 9.49
CA ALA A 188 18.53 -1.06 8.51
C ALA A 188 19.01 0.02 7.51
N GLY A 189 18.43 1.23 7.54
CA GLY A 189 18.83 2.37 6.71
C GLY A 189 18.07 2.51 5.40
N ALA A 190 16.94 1.80 5.23
CA ALA A 190 16.06 2.04 4.11
C ALA A 190 15.55 3.50 4.15
N GLY A 191 15.63 4.23 3.03
CA GLY A 191 15.15 5.61 2.93
C GLY A 191 16.07 6.70 3.52
N VAL A 192 17.23 6.36 4.09
CA VAL A 192 18.26 7.35 4.42
C VAL A 192 18.87 7.84 3.10
N GLN A 193 18.64 9.11 2.76
CA GLN A 193 19.41 9.74 1.70
C GLN A 193 20.87 9.79 2.16
N VAL A 194 21.72 8.94 1.58
CA VAL A 194 23.17 9.08 1.73
C VAL A 194 23.53 10.46 1.18
N GLY A 195 23.94 11.35 2.07
CA GLY A 195 24.21 12.75 1.75
C GLY A 195 25.26 12.91 0.65
N GLY A 196 24.87 13.64 -0.40
CA GLY A 196 25.70 14.57 -1.17
C GLY A 196 26.93 14.00 -1.89
N GLU A 197 26.75 13.58 -3.14
CA GLU A 197 27.78 13.89 -4.13
C GLU A 197 27.84 15.41 -4.27
N LYS A 198 28.91 16.01 -3.74
CA LYS A 198 29.28 17.39 -4.09
C LYS A 198 29.50 17.41 -5.60
N GLU A 199 28.58 18.05 -6.30
CA GLU A 199 28.83 18.55 -7.64
C GLU A 199 30.00 19.53 -7.52
N GLU A 200 31.21 19.07 -7.85
CA GLU A 200 32.35 19.94 -8.01
C GLU A 200 32.02 20.91 -9.15
N SER A 201 31.69 22.14 -8.75
CA SER A 201 31.62 23.30 -9.62
C SER A 201 32.99 23.53 -10.25
N GLY A 202 33.26 22.84 -11.36
CA GLY A 202 34.37 23.11 -12.25
C GLY A 202 34.10 24.39 -13.03
N VAL A 203 34.31 25.53 -12.38
CA VAL A 203 34.61 26.78 -13.09
C VAL A 203 35.93 26.55 -13.83
N LYS A 204 35.88 26.45 -15.17
CA LYS A 204 37.02 26.82 -16.00
C LYS A 204 36.63 28.02 -16.84
N SER A 205 37.21 29.13 -16.42
CA SER A 205 37.30 30.40 -17.11
C SER A 205 37.85 30.24 -18.52
N GLU A 206 37.39 31.14 -19.39
CA GLU A 206 37.98 31.51 -20.66
C GLU A 206 39.51 31.68 -20.56
N LEU A 207 40.22 31.10 -21.53
CA LEU A 207 41.35 31.64 -22.30
C LEU A 207 41.68 30.69 -23.46
#